data_AF-A0A080LTZ8-F1
#
_entry.id   AF-A0A080LTZ8-F1
#
_cell.length_a   1.000
_cell.length_b   1.000
_cell.length_c   1.000
_cell.angle_alpha   90.00
_cell.angle_beta   90.00
_cell.angle_gamma   90.00
#
_symmetry.space_group_name_H-M   'P 1'
#
loop_
_entity.id
_entity.type
_entity.pdbx_description
1 polymer ?
#
loop_
_entity_poly.entity_id
_entity_poly.type
_entity_poly.pdbx_seq_one_letter_code
_entity_poly.pdbx_strand_id
1 'polypeptide(L)'
;MINALFDLLGTFYQSGEFAQAEWMARSILQAIPDDLVSLQLLGLVYYRTRRRSEAMQAFNAAEGDVHRPTGSLHASAQCLQAASGHGSTLAGAWYELGLLLFRLRRFPQAISALQAALSARPDFCQAQRAIARIARLADAKNSPTKAPCIYAPGYSSSLNNSQADSSG
;
A
#
# COMPACT_ATOMS: atom_id res chain seq x y z
N MET A 1 -19.41 7.77 -10.35
CA MET A 1 -18.74 7.96 -11.65
C MET A 1 -17.22 7.80 -11.58
N ILE A 2 -16.55 8.16 -10.48
CA ILE A 2 -15.09 8.09 -10.40
C ILE A 2 -14.50 6.67 -10.41
N ASN A 3 -15.21 5.68 -9.85
CA ASN A 3 -14.80 4.26 -9.86
C ASN A 3 -14.53 3.74 -11.28
N ALA A 4 -15.42 4.08 -12.23
CA ALA A 4 -15.28 3.65 -13.62
C ALA A 4 -14.05 4.23 -14.30
N LEU A 5 -13.62 5.45 -13.92
CA LEU A 5 -12.40 6.06 -14.46
C LEU A 5 -11.16 5.32 -13.96
N PHE A 6 -11.12 4.95 -12.68
CA PHE A 6 -10.03 4.15 -12.13
C PHE A 6 -10.02 2.74 -12.71
N ASP A 7 -11.17 2.08 -12.85
CA ASP A 7 -11.23 0.75 -13.46
C ASP A 7 -10.79 0.75 -14.93
N LEU A 8 -11.16 1.80 -15.68
CA LEU A 8 -10.71 2.00 -17.05
C LEU A 8 -9.19 2.25 -17.12
N LEU A 9 -8.67 3.09 -16.23
CA LEU A 9 -7.22 3.32 -16.10
C LEU A 9 -6.47 2.02 -15.79
N GLY A 10 -6.98 1.20 -14.87
CA GLY A 10 -6.42 -0.11 -14.56
C GLY A 10 -6.45 -1.06 -15.76
N THR A 11 -7.51 -0.99 -16.57
CA THR A 11 -7.63 -1.79 -17.81
C THR A 11 -6.61 -1.37 -18.85
N PHE A 12 -6.42 -0.07 -19.09
CA PHE A 12 -5.37 0.42 -19.99
C PHE A 12 -3.97 0.05 -19.48
N TYR A 13 -3.74 0.13 -18.17
CA TYR A 13 -2.47 -0.28 -17.57
C TYR A 13 -2.19 -1.77 -17.77
N GLN A 14 -3.18 -2.64 -17.54
CA GLN A 14 -3.06 -4.07 -17.76
C GLN A 14 -2.84 -4.42 -19.25
N SER A 15 -3.46 -3.65 -20.14
CA SER A 15 -3.32 -3.81 -21.60
C SER A 15 -1.97 -3.32 -22.14
N GLY A 16 -1.15 -2.66 -21.30
CA GLY A 16 0.13 -2.07 -21.71
C GLY A 16 -0.02 -0.74 -22.45
N GLU A 17 -1.24 -0.20 -22.50
CA GLU A 17 -1.59 1.06 -23.15
C GLU A 17 -1.25 2.24 -22.23
N PHE A 18 0.06 2.43 -22.02
CA PHE A 18 0.59 3.43 -21.08
C PHE A 18 0.27 4.87 -21.48
N ALA A 19 0.12 5.16 -22.77
CA ALA A 19 -0.23 6.51 -23.24
C ALA A 19 -1.65 6.90 -22.84
N GLN A 20 -2.62 5.98 -23.00
CA GLN A 20 -3.99 6.18 -22.56
C GLN A 20 -4.09 6.21 -21.04
N ALA A 21 -3.36 5.35 -20.34
CA ALA A 21 -3.29 5.37 -18.87
C ALA A 21 -2.74 6.71 -18.35
N GLU A 22 -1.69 7.25 -18.97
CA GLU A 22 -1.12 8.58 -18.66
C GLU A 22 -2.16 9.69 -18.89
N TRP A 23 -2.83 9.68 -20.05
CA TRP A 23 -3.86 10.67 -20.38
C TRP A 23 -5.03 10.63 -19.38
N MET A 24 -5.50 9.42 -19.05
CA MET A 24 -6.60 9.22 -18.10
C MET A 24 -6.22 9.70 -16.69
N ALA A 25 -5.03 9.35 -16.21
CA ALA A 25 -4.52 9.80 -14.91
C ALA A 25 -4.42 11.33 -14.84
N ARG A 26 -3.95 11.97 -15.92
CA ARG A 26 -3.89 13.45 -16.00
C ARG A 26 -5.28 14.09 -16.04
N SER A 27 -6.24 13.48 -16.71
CA SER A 27 -7.62 13.95 -16.73
C SER A 27 -8.25 13.91 -15.33
N ILE A 28 -7.98 12.86 -14.55
CA ILE A 28 -8.43 12.80 -13.15
C ILE A 28 -7.76 13.90 -12.32
N LEU A 29 -6.45 14.13 -12.50
CA LEU A 29 -5.72 15.21 -11.80
C LEU A 29 -6.19 16.62 -12.16
N GLN A 30 -6.72 16.84 -13.37
CA GLN A 30 -7.33 18.12 -13.73
C GLN A 30 -8.65 18.36 -12.99
N ALA A 31 -9.42 17.31 -12.74
CA ALA A 31 -10.70 17.40 -12.02
C ALA A 31 -10.49 17.45 -10.50
N ILE A 32 -9.54 16.68 -9.99
CA ILE A 32 -9.16 16.61 -8.58
C ILE A 32 -7.68 16.91 -8.49
N PRO A 33 -7.31 18.20 -8.33
CA PRO A 33 -5.92 18.55 -8.12
C PRO A 33 -5.40 17.86 -6.86
N ASP A 34 -4.17 17.33 -6.94
CA ASP A 34 -3.49 16.62 -5.87
C ASP A 34 -4.13 15.29 -5.42
N ASP A 35 -4.84 14.58 -6.31
CA ASP A 35 -5.28 13.20 -6.03
C ASP A 35 -4.08 12.25 -5.86
N LEU A 36 -3.95 11.70 -4.64
CA LEU A 36 -2.85 10.82 -4.26
C LEU A 36 -2.78 9.58 -5.15
N VAL A 37 -3.94 8.98 -5.44
CA VAL A 37 -4.05 7.73 -6.22
C VAL A 37 -3.55 7.97 -7.65
N SER A 38 -4.03 9.03 -8.30
CA SER A 38 -3.62 9.38 -9.65
C SER A 38 -2.14 9.73 -9.75
N LEU A 39 -1.56 10.45 -8.78
CA LEU A 39 -0.11 10.72 -8.74
C LEU A 39 0.71 9.43 -8.62
N GLN A 40 0.28 8.51 -7.77
CA GLN A 40 0.93 7.21 -7.56
C GLN A 40 0.90 6.34 -8.83
N LEU A 41 -0.24 6.26 -9.50
CA LEU A 41 -0.41 5.50 -10.74
C LEU A 41 0.34 6.15 -11.91
N LEU A 42 0.33 7.48 -12.00
CA LEU A 42 1.09 8.21 -12.99
C LEU A 42 2.60 7.95 -12.82
N GLY A 43 3.09 7.93 -11.58
CA GLY A 43 4.47 7.53 -11.27
C GLY A 43 4.78 6.10 -11.73
N LEU A 44 3.86 5.16 -11.57
CA LEU A 44 3.98 3.78 -12.06
C LEU A 44 4.04 3.72 -13.61
N VAL A 45 3.20 4.49 -14.28
CA VAL A 45 3.16 4.61 -15.75
C VAL A 45 4.47 5.20 -16.27
N TYR A 46 4.98 6.28 -15.67
CA TYR A 46 6.27 6.86 -16.01
C TYR A 46 7.43 5.89 -15.78
N TYR A 47 7.37 5.08 -14.73
CA TYR A 47 8.37 4.05 -14.49
C TYR A 47 8.40 3.01 -15.63
N ARG A 48 7.22 2.57 -16.10
CA ARG A 48 7.08 1.63 -17.23
C ARG A 48 7.54 2.22 -18.56
N THR A 49 7.33 3.52 -18.79
CA THR A 49 7.77 4.23 -19.99
C THR A 49 9.23 4.69 -19.95
N ARG A 50 10.02 4.24 -18.96
CA ARG A 50 11.42 4.63 -18.67
C ARG A 50 11.64 6.11 -18.35
N ARG A 51 10.58 6.88 -18.11
CA ARG A 51 10.63 8.29 -17.69
C ARG A 51 10.91 8.40 -16.20
N ARG A 52 12.09 7.93 -15.79
CA ARG A 52 12.43 7.70 -14.37
C ARG A 52 12.50 8.99 -13.55
N SER A 53 12.92 10.09 -14.15
CA SER A 53 12.94 11.42 -13.52
C SER A 53 11.54 11.87 -13.11
N GLU A 54 10.58 11.78 -14.04
CA GLU A 54 9.19 12.19 -13.81
C GLU A 54 8.46 11.22 -12.88
N ALA A 55 8.78 9.92 -12.94
CA ALA A 55 8.28 8.95 -11.97
C ALA A 55 8.66 9.34 -10.53
N MET A 56 9.93 9.71 -10.30
CA MET A 56 10.40 10.15 -8.98
C MET A 56 9.72 11.46 -8.55
N GLN A 57 9.50 12.40 -9.48
CA GLN A 57 8.76 13.63 -9.17
C GLN A 57 7.32 13.35 -8.76
N ALA A 58 6.62 12.47 -9.48
CA ALA A 58 5.25 12.07 -9.13
C ALA A 58 5.18 11.37 -7.76
N PHE A 59 6.13 10.48 -7.46
CA PHE A 59 6.20 9.85 -6.13
C PHE A 59 6.57 10.83 -5.01
N ASN A 60 7.36 11.87 -5.30
CA ASN A 60 7.66 12.91 -4.32
C ASN A 60 6.47 13.84 -4.11
N ALA A 61 5.72 14.16 -5.16
CA ALA A 61 4.48 14.94 -5.06
C ALA A 61 3.43 14.21 -4.22
N ALA A 62 3.27 12.90 -4.43
CA ALA A 62 2.42 12.03 -3.62
C ALA A 62 2.86 11.97 -2.14
N GLU A 63 4.16 12.13 -1.84
CA GLU A 63 4.65 12.21 -0.46
C GLU A 63 4.47 13.59 0.18
N GLY A 64 4.63 14.66 -0.60
CA GLY A 64 4.55 16.04 -0.13
C GLY A 64 3.20 16.40 0.50
N ASP A 65 2.13 15.71 0.09
CA ASP A 65 0.76 15.93 0.58
C ASP A 65 0.52 15.40 2.00
N VAL A 66 1.28 14.39 2.47
CA VAL A 66 1.21 13.92 3.88
C VAL A 66 1.55 15.04 4.88
N HIS A 67 2.27 16.08 4.44
CA HIS A 67 2.68 17.21 5.27
C HIS A 67 1.90 18.50 5.02
N ARG A 68 0.93 18.52 4.09
CA ARG A 68 0.03 19.66 3.89
C ARG A 68 -1.35 19.34 4.46
N PRO A 69 -1.73 19.93 5.60
CA PRO A 69 -3.05 19.71 6.21
C PRO A 69 -4.12 20.56 5.48
N THR A 70 -4.21 20.42 4.16
CA THR A 70 -5.23 21.10 3.35
C THR A 70 -6.33 20.12 2.99
N GLY A 71 -7.57 20.60 2.86
CA GLY A 71 -8.82 19.81 2.74
C GLY A 71 -8.93 18.80 1.59
N SER A 72 -7.86 18.53 0.84
CA SER A 72 -7.77 17.48 -0.19
C SER A 72 -7.79 16.06 0.39
N LEU A 73 -7.50 15.92 1.69
CA LEU A 73 -7.46 14.63 2.40
C LEU A 73 -8.79 13.84 2.29
N HIS A 74 -9.93 14.54 2.24
CA HIS A 74 -11.23 13.90 2.06
C HIS A 74 -11.50 13.44 0.62
N ALA A 75 -11.05 14.20 -0.39
CA ALA A 75 -11.18 13.83 -1.80
C ALA A 75 -10.26 12.66 -2.14
N SER A 76 -9.00 12.69 -1.68
CA SER A 76 -8.05 11.58 -1.79
C SER A 76 -8.57 10.31 -1.12
N ALA A 77 -9.22 10.41 0.04
CA ALA A 77 -9.82 9.25 0.70
C ALA A 77 -10.95 8.61 -0.14
N GLN A 78 -11.79 9.42 -0.79
CA GLN A 78 -12.84 8.92 -1.68
C GLN A 78 -12.25 8.29 -2.96
N CYS A 79 -11.23 8.89 -3.56
CA CYS A 79 -10.51 8.32 -4.70
C CYS A 79 -9.86 6.98 -4.34
N LEU A 80 -9.25 6.90 -3.16
CA LEU A 80 -8.61 5.68 -2.67
C LEU A 80 -9.64 4.59 -2.42
N GLN A 81 -10.78 4.92 -1.81
CA GLN A 81 -11.90 3.98 -1.63
C GLN A 81 -12.46 3.49 -2.97
N ALA A 82 -12.56 4.39 -3.97
CA ALA A 82 -12.99 4.03 -5.32
C ALA A 82 -11.99 3.08 -6.01
N ALA A 83 -10.70 3.37 -5.91
CA ALA A 83 -9.61 2.62 -6.51
C ALA A 83 -9.28 1.30 -5.80
N SER A 84 -9.69 1.16 -4.54
CA SER A 84 -9.53 -0.06 -3.73
C SER A 84 -10.84 -0.82 -3.52
N GLY A 85 -11.89 -0.48 -4.28
CA GLY A 85 -13.18 -1.16 -4.23
C GLY A 85 -13.05 -2.63 -4.66
N HIS A 86 -13.92 -3.48 -4.12
CA HIS A 86 -13.96 -4.90 -4.45
C HIS A 86 -14.05 -5.11 -5.97
N GLY A 87 -13.10 -5.86 -6.52
CA GLY A 87 -13.06 -6.17 -7.96
C GLY A 87 -12.34 -5.14 -8.81
N SER A 88 -11.75 -4.09 -8.23
CA SER A 88 -11.05 -3.08 -9.03
C SER A 88 -9.90 -3.70 -9.82
N THR A 89 -9.81 -3.32 -11.10
CA THR A 89 -8.74 -3.73 -12.01
C THR A 89 -7.38 -3.19 -11.56
N LEU A 90 -7.37 -2.21 -10.66
CA LEU A 90 -6.15 -1.64 -10.11
C LEU A 90 -5.38 -2.53 -9.14
N ALA A 91 -5.95 -3.64 -8.65
CA ALA A 91 -5.28 -4.50 -7.67
C ALA A 91 -3.84 -4.91 -8.10
N GLY A 92 -3.66 -5.20 -9.39
CA GLY A 92 -2.34 -5.50 -9.96
C GLY A 92 -1.40 -4.30 -9.98
N ALA A 93 -1.91 -3.12 -10.35
CA ALA A 93 -1.14 -1.87 -10.35
C ALA A 93 -0.71 -1.47 -8.93
N TRP A 94 -1.58 -1.62 -7.93
CA TRP A 94 -1.28 -1.38 -6.52
C TRP A 94 -0.18 -2.31 -5.99
N TYR A 95 -0.18 -3.57 -6.41
CA TYR A 95 0.88 -4.52 -6.04
C TYR A 95 2.24 -4.16 -6.66
N GLU A 96 2.26 -3.86 -7.96
CA GLU A 96 3.45 -3.37 -8.64
C GLU A 96 4.00 -2.09 -8.00
N LEU A 97 3.11 -1.19 -7.61
CA LEU A 97 3.45 0.03 -6.90
C LEU A 97 4.09 -0.27 -5.53
N GLY A 98 3.50 -1.19 -4.76
CA GLY A 98 4.06 -1.65 -3.49
C GLY A 98 5.47 -2.23 -3.65
N LEU A 99 5.72 -3.05 -4.67
CA LEU A 99 7.05 -3.59 -4.97
C LEU A 99 8.05 -2.52 -5.42
N LEU A 100 7.58 -1.50 -6.15
CA LEU A 100 8.41 -0.39 -6.59
C LEU A 100 8.81 0.49 -5.39
N LEU A 101 7.85 0.84 -4.53
CA LEU A 101 8.10 1.59 -3.29
C LEU A 101 9.02 0.82 -2.33
N PHE A 102 8.85 -0.51 -2.25
CA PHE A 102 9.77 -1.37 -1.52
C PHE A 102 11.21 -1.26 -2.04
N ARG A 103 11.40 -1.27 -3.37
CA ARG A 103 12.72 -1.05 -4.01
C ARG A 103 13.27 0.36 -3.75
N LEU A 104 12.40 1.36 -3.65
CA LEU A 104 12.74 2.73 -3.26
C LEU A 104 12.99 2.90 -1.75
N ARG A 105 12.92 1.81 -0.95
CA ARG A 105 13.05 1.80 0.52
C ARG A 105 11.98 2.63 1.25
N ARG A 106 10.85 2.90 0.59
CA ARG A 106 9.67 3.58 1.15
C ARG A 106 8.71 2.55 1.74
N PHE A 107 9.15 1.89 2.82
CA PHE A 107 8.40 0.80 3.46
C PHE A 107 6.98 1.16 3.91
N PRO A 108 6.71 2.31 4.58
CA PRO A 108 5.35 2.62 5.04
C PRO A 108 4.35 2.75 3.89
N GLN A 109 4.70 3.47 2.83
CA GLN A 109 3.83 3.62 1.65
C GLN A 109 3.69 2.31 0.86
N ALA A 110 4.74 1.48 0.82
CA ALA A 110 4.67 0.17 0.20
C ALA A 110 3.62 -0.71 0.89
N ILE A 111 3.53 -0.67 2.22
CA ILE A 111 2.49 -1.37 2.98
C ILE A 111 1.11 -0.82 2.64
N SER A 112 0.93 0.51 2.64
CA SER A 112 -0.36 1.13 2.32
C SER A 112 -0.85 0.76 0.92
N ALA A 113 0.04 0.76 -0.07
CA ALA A 113 -0.29 0.35 -1.44
C ALA A 113 -0.66 -1.14 -1.54
N LEU A 114 0.05 -2.01 -0.83
CA LEU A 114 -0.25 -3.44 -0.80
C LEU A 114 -1.56 -3.73 -0.06
N GLN A 115 -1.91 -2.93 0.96
CA GLN A 115 -3.20 -3.00 1.64
C GLN A 115 -4.34 -2.57 0.70
N ALA A 116 -4.16 -1.52 -0.09
CA ALA A 116 -5.13 -1.13 -1.12
C ALA A 116 -5.34 -2.25 -2.16
N ALA A 117 -4.26 -2.98 -2.53
CA ALA A 117 -4.36 -4.15 -3.39
C ALA A 117 -5.19 -5.28 -2.76
N LEU A 118 -5.03 -5.53 -1.46
CA LEU A 118 -5.80 -6.54 -0.72
C LEU A 118 -7.27 -6.14 -0.53
N SER A 119 -7.56 -4.84 -0.35
CA SER A 119 -8.94 -4.35 -0.32
C SER A 119 -9.65 -4.56 -1.66
N ALA A 120 -8.93 -4.35 -2.78
CA ALA A 120 -9.47 -4.59 -4.11
C ALA A 120 -9.63 -6.09 -4.42
N ARG A 121 -8.67 -6.91 -3.99
CA ARG A 121 -8.67 -8.38 -4.11
C ARG A 121 -8.23 -9.04 -2.80
N PRO A 122 -9.19 -9.49 -1.97
CA PRO A 122 -8.87 -10.15 -0.70
C PRO A 122 -8.00 -11.39 -0.84
N ASP A 123 -8.19 -12.14 -1.93
CA ASP A 123 -7.46 -13.39 -2.22
C ASP A 123 -6.06 -13.17 -2.81
N PHE A 124 -5.50 -11.96 -2.72
CA PHE A 124 -4.20 -11.66 -3.33
C PHE A 124 -3.02 -12.09 -2.44
N CYS A 125 -2.79 -13.41 -2.38
CA CYS A 125 -1.73 -14.04 -1.58
C CYS A 125 -0.32 -13.47 -1.83
N GLN A 126 -0.07 -12.93 -3.02
CA GLN A 126 1.22 -12.28 -3.34
C GLN A 126 1.39 -10.97 -2.56
N ALA A 127 0.34 -10.16 -2.46
CA ALA A 127 0.36 -8.91 -1.70
C ALA A 127 0.53 -9.16 -0.20
N GLN A 128 -0.19 -10.15 0.35
CA GLN A 128 -0.08 -10.52 1.76
C GLN A 128 1.35 -10.98 2.13
N ARG A 129 1.97 -11.82 1.29
CA ARG A 129 3.37 -12.24 1.48
C ARG A 129 4.35 -11.07 1.40
N ALA A 130 4.10 -10.12 0.48
CA ALA A 130 4.92 -8.92 0.36
C ALA A 130 4.83 -8.05 1.62
N ILE A 131 3.63 -7.82 2.16
CA ILE A 131 3.44 -7.07 3.43
C ILE A 131 4.19 -7.75 4.57
N ALA A 132 4.03 -9.06 4.75
CA ALA A 132 4.71 -9.80 5.82
C ALA A 132 6.24 -9.69 5.74
N ARG A 133 6.79 -9.73 4.51
CA ARG A 133 8.21 -9.53 4.27
C ARG A 133 8.66 -8.11 4.61
N ILE A 134 7.87 -7.10 4.23
CA ILE A 134 8.19 -5.69 4.49
C ILE A 134 8.12 -5.38 5.99
N ALA A 135 7.09 -5.87 6.68
CA ALA A 135 6.93 -5.71 8.12
C ALA A 135 8.15 -6.27 8.87
N ARG A 136 8.58 -7.51 8.56
CA ARG A 136 9.81 -8.09 9.14
C ARG A 136 11.06 -7.25 8.89
N LEU A 137 11.19 -6.66 7.70
CA LEU A 137 12.34 -5.80 7.37
C LEU A 137 12.27 -4.44 8.07
N ALA A 138 11.06 -3.91 8.31
CA ALA A 138 10.84 -2.69 9.06
C ALA A 138 11.13 -2.92 10.57
N ASP A 139 10.64 -4.03 11.14
CA ASP A 139 10.92 -4.42 12.53
C ASP A 139 12.42 -4.68 12.76
N ALA A 140 13.11 -5.30 11.79
CA ALA A 140 14.56 -5.50 11.83
C ALA A 140 15.34 -4.17 11.81
N LYS A 141 14.78 -3.11 11.20
CA LYS A 141 15.38 -1.77 11.23
C LYS A 141 15.04 -0.98 12.50
N ASN A 142 13.85 -1.21 13.07
CA ASN A 142 13.41 -0.57 14.32
C ASN A 142 13.95 -1.27 15.58
N SER A 143 14.66 -2.39 15.42
CA SER A 143 15.32 -3.10 16.50
C SER A 143 16.84 -2.91 16.44
N PRO A 144 17.43 -1.84 17.02
CA PRO A 144 18.78 -1.99 17.57
C PRO A 144 18.62 -2.86 18.82
N THR A 145 19.11 -4.10 18.76
CA THR A 145 19.24 -5.00 19.92
C THR A 145 17.97 -5.19 20.77
N LYS A 146 17.20 -6.21 20.46
CA LYS A 146 16.76 -7.16 21.49
C LYS A 146 16.63 -8.50 20.82
N ALA A 147 17.67 -9.31 20.96
CA ALA A 147 17.55 -10.73 20.75
C ALA A 147 16.47 -11.25 21.69
N PRO A 148 15.40 -11.89 21.21
CA PRO A 148 14.76 -12.92 22.00
C PRO A 148 15.62 -14.17 21.80
N CYS A 149 16.67 -14.29 22.59
CA CYS A 149 17.19 -15.61 22.87
C CYS A 149 16.09 -16.39 23.59
N ILE A 150 15.86 -17.61 23.10
CA ILE A 150 15.13 -18.72 23.73
C ILE A 150 13.61 -18.75 23.48
N TYR A 151 13.29 -19.37 22.34
CA TYR A 151 12.16 -20.27 22.19
C TYR A 151 12.30 -21.44 23.18
N ALA A 152 11.32 -21.62 24.06
CA ALA A 152 11.07 -22.90 24.72
C ALA A 152 9.57 -23.26 24.49
N PRO A 153 9.26 -24.35 23.76
CA PRO A 153 7.90 -24.84 23.63
C PRO A 153 7.63 -25.78 24.81
N GLY A 154 6.60 -25.49 25.60
CA GLY A 154 6.25 -26.34 26.74
C GLY A 154 5.08 -25.83 27.54
N TYR A 155 3.94 -25.60 26.88
CA TYR A 155 2.66 -25.44 27.60
C TYR A 155 1.85 -26.72 27.46
N SER A 156 2.23 -27.72 28.25
CA SER A 156 1.34 -28.83 28.63
C SER A 156 0.52 -28.39 29.84
N SER A 157 -0.77 -28.14 29.59
CA SER A 157 -1.93 -28.55 30.39
C SER A 157 -1.76 -28.87 31.88
N SER A 158 -2.58 -28.21 32.73
CA SER A 158 -3.43 -28.77 33.82
C SER A 158 -3.54 -27.74 34.96
N LEU A 159 -4.70 -27.11 35.19
CA LEU A 159 -5.70 -27.55 36.17
C LEU A 159 -5.08 -28.13 37.46
N ASN A 160 -5.04 -27.37 38.56
CA ASN A 160 -5.96 -27.56 39.71
C ASN A 160 -5.55 -26.77 40.98
N ASN A 161 -6.61 -26.24 41.59
CA ASN A 161 -6.90 -26.12 43.03
C ASN A 161 -6.03 -25.26 43.97
N SER A 162 -6.68 -24.20 44.45
CA SER A 162 -7.20 -24.03 45.83
C SER A 162 -6.52 -24.78 46.98
N GLN A 163 -6.35 -24.02 48.08
CA GLN A 163 -5.87 -24.39 49.43
C GLN A 163 -4.34 -24.54 49.50
N ALA A 164 -3.59 -23.98 50.44
CA ALA A 164 -3.82 -23.36 51.74
C ALA A 164 -2.76 -22.22 51.87
N ASP A 165 -2.81 -21.24 52.77
CA ASP A 165 -2.83 -21.35 54.21
C ASP A 165 -3.22 -20.01 54.85
N SER A 166 -3.99 -20.13 55.92
CA SER A 166 -4.18 -19.11 56.95
C SER A 166 -3.07 -19.22 57.98
N SER A 167 -2.87 -18.15 58.75
CA SER A 167 -2.32 -18.09 60.13
C SER A 167 -0.87 -17.65 60.27
N GLY A 168 -0.68 -16.68 61.18
CA GLY A 168 0.61 -16.17 61.65
C GLY A 168 0.48 -14.76 62.18
#